data_AF-A0AAC8ZPZ7-F1
#
_entry.id   AF-A0AAC8ZPZ7-F1
#
_cell.length_a   1.000
_cell.length_b   1.000
_cell.length_c   1.000
_cell.angle_alpha   90.00
_cell.angle_beta   90.00
_cell.angle_gamma   90.00
#
_symmetry.space_group_name_H-M   'P 1'
#
loop_
_entity.id
_entity.type
_entity.pdbx_description
1 polymer ?
#
loop_
_entity_poly.entity_id
_entity_poly.type
_entity_poly.pdbx_seq_one_letter_code
_entity_poly.pdbx_strand_id
1 'polypeptide(L)'
;MFSISCQCVSPDLNNGVLSVDDMVIDKPYSNAEKTDLIGFFYSGKHHCVVKGVNVITLYYTDQHDVSVPINFRIIDPDEGKTKNEHFREMLQQVLSWGLQPSWVTGDCWYSSIENLKLREFDIRSI
;
A
#
# COMPACT_ATOMS: atom_id res chain seq x y z
N MET A 1 22.20 28.69 22.96
CA MET A 1 22.71 27.47 22.29
C MET A 1 21.51 26.56 22.10
N PHE A 2 20.84 26.62 20.96
CA PHE A 2 19.66 25.80 20.67
C PHE A 2 20.17 24.52 19.99
N SER A 3 20.20 23.42 20.73
CA SER A 3 20.42 22.10 20.15
C SER A 3 19.15 21.73 19.40
N ILE A 4 19.18 21.79 18.07
CA ILE A 4 18.14 21.20 17.24
C ILE A 4 18.46 19.70 17.22
N SER A 5 17.97 18.97 18.21
CA SER A 5 17.88 17.53 18.08
C SER A 5 16.84 17.24 17.01
N CYS A 6 17.27 16.86 15.81
CA CYS A 6 16.41 16.15 14.88
C CYS A 6 15.95 14.87 15.59
N GLN A 7 14.79 14.91 16.24
CA GLN A 7 14.11 13.70 16.64
C GLN A 7 13.63 13.04 15.35
N CYS A 8 14.34 12.00 14.93
CA CYS A 8 13.80 11.05 13.98
C CYS A 8 12.57 10.44 14.66
N VAL A 9 11.38 10.86 14.22
CA VAL A 9 10.12 10.33 14.73
C VAL A 9 10.01 8.90 14.21
N SER A 10 10.41 7.93 15.05
CA SER A 10 10.08 6.53 14.82
C SER A 10 8.62 6.34 15.21
N PRO A 11 7.76 5.84 14.30
CA PRO A 11 6.39 5.51 14.66
C PRO A 11 6.40 4.38 15.71
N ASP A 12 5.51 4.45 16.68
CA ASP A 12 5.21 3.28 17.51
C ASP A 12 4.68 2.18 16.59
N LEU A 13 5.14 0.95 16.78
CA LEU A 13 4.78 -0.18 15.90
C LEU A 13 3.49 -0.89 16.34
N ASN A 14 2.90 -0.44 17.45
CA ASN A 14 1.79 -1.10 18.12
C ASN A 14 0.53 -0.24 18.03
N ASN A 15 -0.62 -0.89 17.83
CA ASN A 15 -1.95 -0.30 17.98
C ASN A 15 -2.29 0.85 17.01
N GLY A 16 -1.58 0.97 15.90
CA GLY A 16 -1.90 1.91 14.81
C GLY A 16 -2.87 1.36 13.76
N VAL A 17 -3.12 2.19 12.76
CA VAL A 17 -3.99 1.91 11.61
C VAL A 17 -3.13 1.75 10.36
N LEU A 18 -3.22 0.59 9.72
CA LEU A 18 -2.65 0.36 8.40
C LEU A 18 -3.69 0.72 7.34
N SER A 19 -3.31 1.48 6.33
CA SER A 19 -4.16 1.91 5.22
C SER A 19 -3.53 1.50 3.90
N VAL A 20 -4.31 0.87 3.03
CA VAL A 20 -3.91 0.54 1.66
C VAL A 20 -4.57 1.49 0.67
N ASP A 21 -3.75 2.04 -0.22
CA ASP A 21 -4.18 2.90 -1.32
C ASP A 21 -3.43 2.52 -2.60
N ASP A 22 -4.07 2.68 -3.76
CA ASP A 22 -3.38 2.56 -5.04
C ASP A 22 -3.58 3.80 -5.92
N MET A 23 -2.48 4.18 -6.56
CA MET A 23 -2.45 5.30 -7.47
C MET A 23 -1.94 4.87 -8.84
N VAL A 24 -2.44 5.54 -9.87
CA VAL A 24 -1.93 5.42 -11.24
C VAL A 24 -1.14 6.69 -11.55
N ILE A 25 0.14 6.52 -11.84
CA ILE A 25 1.00 7.60 -12.30
C ILE A 25 0.85 7.70 -13.82
N ASP A 26 0.12 8.72 -14.29
CA ASP A 26 -0.08 8.99 -15.71
C ASP A 26 1.26 9.24 -16.42
N LYS A 27 1.52 8.46 -17.49
CA LYS A 27 2.70 8.57 -18.35
C LYS A 27 2.31 8.54 -19.84
N PRO A 28 1.54 9.55 -20.32
CA PRO A 28 1.01 9.55 -21.68
C PRO A 28 2.09 9.59 -22.77
N TYR A 29 3.23 10.23 -22.51
CA TYR A 29 4.32 10.41 -23.48
C TYR A 29 5.38 9.30 -23.44
N SER A 30 5.31 8.38 -22.48
CA SER A 30 6.30 7.31 -22.36
C SER A 30 5.99 6.20 -23.34
N ASN A 31 7.00 5.54 -23.91
CA ASN A 31 6.78 4.39 -24.79
C ASN A 31 6.60 3.12 -23.94
N ALA A 32 5.51 2.38 -24.17
CA ALA A 32 5.22 1.15 -23.41
C ALA A 32 6.13 0.02 -23.88
N GLU A 33 6.48 -0.01 -25.17
CA GLU A 33 7.36 -1.02 -25.75
C GLU A 33 8.81 -0.92 -25.25
N LYS A 34 9.16 0.17 -24.57
CA LYS A 34 10.51 0.41 -24.04
C LYS A 34 10.59 0.26 -22.52
N THR A 35 9.46 0.00 -21.85
CA THR A 35 9.42 -0.04 -20.39
C THR A 35 8.33 -1.02 -19.95
N ASP A 36 8.76 -2.18 -19.47
CA ASP A 36 7.88 -3.29 -19.10
C ASP A 36 6.86 -2.90 -18.01
N LEU A 37 7.22 -1.96 -17.13
CA LEU A 37 6.35 -1.47 -16.05
C LEU A 37 5.20 -0.55 -16.50
N ILE A 38 5.16 -0.13 -17.78
CA ILE A 38 4.14 0.81 -18.27
C ILE A 38 2.97 0.03 -18.86
N GLY A 39 1.86 0.04 -18.12
CA GLY A 39 0.61 -0.62 -18.50
C GLY A 39 -0.52 0.35 -18.81
N PHE A 40 -1.69 -0.25 -19.05
CA PHE A 40 -2.96 0.45 -19.21
C PHE A 40 -3.81 0.23 -17.96
N PHE A 41 -4.06 1.28 -17.20
CA PHE A 41 -4.80 1.21 -15.94
C PHE A 41 -5.97 2.18 -15.96
N TYR A 42 -7.07 1.83 -15.29
CA TYR A 42 -8.19 2.76 -15.14
C TYR A 42 -7.80 3.87 -14.17
N SER A 43 -7.89 5.13 -14.61
CA SER A 43 -7.70 6.29 -13.73
C SER A 43 -9.05 6.90 -13.41
N GLY A 44 -9.39 6.91 -12.12
CA GLY A 44 -10.60 7.56 -11.62
C GLY A 44 -10.63 9.06 -11.94
N LYS A 45 -9.48 9.72 -12.03
CA LYS A 45 -9.36 11.14 -12.38
C LYS A 45 -9.78 11.42 -13.82
N HIS A 46 -9.36 10.56 -14.75
CA HIS A 46 -9.65 10.73 -16.18
C HIS A 46 -10.95 10.01 -16.60
N HIS A 47 -11.54 9.22 -15.70
CA HIS A 47 -12.67 8.32 -15.96
C HIS A 47 -12.45 7.40 -17.17
N CYS A 48 -11.19 7.10 -17.49
CA CYS A 48 -10.82 6.29 -18.63
C CYS A 48 -9.55 5.47 -18.36
N VAL A 49 -9.27 4.52 -19.24
CA VAL A 49 -8.02 3.77 -19.21
C VAL A 49 -6.90 4.66 -19.71
N VAL A 50 -5.94 4.93 -18.84
CA VAL A 50 -4.77 5.75 -19.11
C VAL A 50 -3.53 4.90 -19.16
N LYS A 51 -2.55 5.38 -19.92
CA LYS A 51 -1.22 4.82 -19.92
C LYS A 51 -0.46 5.30 -18.70
N GLY A 52 0.05 4.39 -17.90
CA GLY A 52 0.73 4.76 -16.66
C GLY A 52 1.36 3.59 -15.93
N VAL A 53 1.76 3.86 -14.70
CA VAL A 53 2.32 2.88 -13.78
C VAL A 53 1.39 2.81 -12.56
N ASN A 54 0.91 1.62 -12.21
CA ASN A 54 0.12 1.42 -11.00
C ASN A 54 1.05 1.13 -9.82
N VAL A 55 0.83 1.84 -8.72
CA VAL A 55 1.63 1.71 -7.49
C VAL A 55 0.66 1.48 -6.34
N ILE A 56 0.88 0.39 -5.62
CA ILE A 56 0.17 0.08 -4.37
C ILE A 56 1.03 0.60 -3.22
N THR A 57 0.42 1.31 -2.30
CA THR A 57 1.08 1.90 -1.14
C THR A 57 0.40 1.46 0.15
N LEU A 58 1.22 1.16 1.15
CA LEU A 58 0.81 0.92 2.53
C LEU A 58 1.28 2.06 3.41
N TYR A 59 0.30 2.75 3.99
CA TYR A 59 0.51 3.80 4.97
C TYR A 59 0.17 3.28 6.35
N TYR A 60 1.02 3.58 7.32
CA TYR A 60 0.75 3.31 8.71
C TYR A 60 0.59 4.62 9.46
N THR A 61 -0.49 4.74 10.22
CA THR A 61 -0.74 5.86 11.10
C THR A 61 -0.73 5.35 12.53
N ASP A 62 0.20 5.87 13.32
CA ASP A 62 0.30 5.55 14.74
C ASP A 62 -0.79 6.26 15.56
N GLN A 63 -0.98 5.83 16.81
CA GLN A 63 -1.86 6.47 17.79
C GLN A 63 -1.49 7.94 18.08
N HIS A 64 -0.24 8.34 17.84
CA HIS A 64 0.21 9.73 17.99
C HIS A 64 0.03 10.57 16.71
N ASP A 65 -0.83 10.13 15.78
CA ASP A 65 -1.13 10.81 14.51
C ASP A 65 0.08 10.95 13.57
N VAL A 66 1.10 10.12 13.77
CA VAL A 66 2.27 10.05 12.88
C VAL A 66 1.96 9.09 11.75
N SER A 67 1.75 9.63 10.55
CA SER A 67 1.54 8.85 9.32
C SER A 67 2.83 8.69 8.54
N VAL A 68 3.23 7.45 8.27
CA VAL A 68 4.41 7.13 7.47
C VAL A 68 4.09 6.08 6.38
N PRO A 69 4.66 6.21 5.18
CA PRO A 69 4.64 5.12 4.20
C PRO A 69 5.58 4.00 4.65
N ILE A 70 5.05 2.80 4.84
CA ILE A 70 5.82 1.63 5.32
C ILE A 70 6.31 0.78 4.14
N ASN A 71 5.46 0.59 3.14
CA ASN A 71 5.77 -0.28 2.02
C ASN A 71 5.08 0.21 0.75
N PHE A 72 5.72 0.04 -0.39
CA PHE A 72 5.13 0.32 -1.70
C PHE A 72 5.57 -0.75 -2.69
N ARG A 73 4.69 -1.06 -3.64
CA ARG A 73 4.98 -1.95 -4.75
C ARG A 73 4.53 -1.33 -6.06
N ILE A 74 5.38 -1.50 -7.06
CA ILE A 74 5.07 -1.14 -8.44
C ILE A 74 4.52 -2.41 -9.08
N ILE A 75 3.34 -2.30 -9.71
CA ILE A 75 2.67 -3.43 -10.33
C ILE A 75 3.19 -3.57 -11.75
N ASP A 76 3.73 -4.74 -12.04
CA ASP A 76 4.12 -5.13 -13.38
C ASP A 76 2.91 -5.77 -14.09
N PRO A 77 2.53 -5.30 -15.29
CA PRO A 77 1.37 -5.83 -16.01
C PRO A 77 1.56 -7.27 -16.50
N ASP A 78 2.79 -7.75 -16.69
CA ASP A 78 3.12 -9.08 -17.19
C ASP A 78 3.24 -10.13 -16.07
N GLU A 79 3.40 -9.70 -14.80
CA GLU A 79 3.50 -10.62 -13.64
C GLU A 79 2.22 -11.43 -13.41
N GLY A 80 1.07 -11.00 -13.98
CA GLY A 80 -0.19 -11.74 -13.95
C GLY A 80 -0.84 -11.89 -12.57
N LYS A 81 -0.23 -11.29 -11.54
CA LYS A 81 -0.75 -11.26 -10.17
C LYS A 81 -1.83 -10.19 -10.04
N THR A 82 -2.85 -10.49 -9.23
CA THR A 82 -3.89 -9.50 -8.92
C THR A 82 -3.39 -8.50 -7.89
N LYS A 83 -3.94 -7.27 -7.90
CA LYS A 83 -3.67 -6.25 -6.86
C LYS A 83 -3.88 -6.79 -5.44
N ASN A 84 -4.87 -7.67 -5.27
CA ASN A 84 -5.19 -8.29 -3.99
C ASN A 84 -4.11 -9.26 -3.52
N GLU A 85 -3.50 -10.04 -4.40
CA GLU A 85 -2.39 -10.92 -4.04
C GLU A 85 -1.17 -10.13 -3.58
N HIS A 86 -0.81 -9.06 -4.31
CA HIS A 86 0.25 -8.15 -3.90
C HIS A 86 -0.02 -7.54 -2.53
N PHE A 87 -1.26 -7.11 -2.28
CA PHE A 87 -1.65 -6.60 -0.97
C PHE A 87 -1.45 -7.63 0.16
N ARG A 88 -1.85 -8.90 -0.06
CA ARG A 88 -1.66 -9.96 0.93
C ARG A 88 -0.17 -10.21 1.22
N GLU A 89 0.65 -10.26 0.18
CA GLU A 89 2.11 -10.42 0.34
C GLU A 89 2.74 -9.24 1.09
N MET A 90 2.33 -8.00 0.76
CA MET A 90 2.81 -6.80 1.44
C MET A 90 2.41 -6.80 2.91
N LEU A 91 1.16 -7.18 3.21
CA LEU A 91 0.66 -7.25 4.58
C LEU A 91 1.43 -8.29 5.40
N GLN A 92 1.64 -9.50 4.86
CA GLN A 92 2.45 -10.54 5.52
C GLN A 92 3.89 -10.08 5.77
N GLN A 93 4.52 -9.39 4.81
CA GLN A 93 5.85 -8.82 4.99
C GLN A 93 5.89 -7.80 6.14
N VAL A 94 4.92 -6.89 6.17
CA VAL A 94 4.85 -5.84 7.19
C VAL A 94 4.60 -6.42 8.59
N LEU A 95 3.75 -7.45 8.70
CA LEU A 95 3.57 -8.19 9.95
C LEU A 95 4.87 -8.91 10.37
N SER A 96 5.61 -9.49 9.42
CA SER A 96 6.91 -10.13 9.68
C SER A 96 7.99 -9.17 10.20
N TRP A 97 7.88 -7.88 9.87
CA TRP A 97 8.78 -6.84 10.38
C TRP A 97 8.50 -6.48 11.84
N GLY A 98 7.43 -7.01 12.43
CA GLY A 98 7.01 -6.76 13.81
C GLY A 98 5.99 -5.62 13.95
N LEU A 99 5.41 -5.14 12.84
CA LEU A 99 4.30 -4.19 12.90
C LEU A 99 3.05 -4.91 13.41
N GLN A 100 2.40 -4.35 14.43
CA GLN A 100 1.16 -4.88 15.01
C GLN A 100 0.05 -3.82 14.86
N PRO A 101 -0.53 -3.67 13.66
CA PRO A 101 -1.65 -2.76 13.45
C PRO A 101 -2.91 -3.33 14.10
N SER A 102 -3.67 -2.48 14.79
CA SER A 102 -4.98 -2.88 15.34
C SER A 102 -6.07 -2.86 14.28
N TRP A 103 -5.92 -2.01 13.26
CA TRP A 103 -6.89 -1.86 12.19
C TRP A 103 -6.20 -1.85 10.83
N VAL A 104 -6.83 -2.52 9.86
CA VAL A 104 -6.43 -2.44 8.46
C VAL A 104 -7.60 -1.86 7.66
N THR A 105 -7.36 -0.72 7.04
CA THR A 105 -8.31 0.06 6.24
C THR A 105 -7.86 0.06 4.79
N GLY A 106 -8.80 0.23 3.88
CA GLY A 106 -8.53 0.25 2.46
C GLY A 106 -9.77 0.58 1.66
N ASP A 107 -9.56 0.83 0.38
CA ASP A 107 -10.61 1.08 -0.59
C ASP A 107 -11.55 -0.15 -0.79
N CYS A 108 -12.72 0.08 -1.39
CA CYS A 108 -13.72 -0.97 -1.60
C CYS A 108 -13.25 -2.06 -2.58
N TRP A 109 -12.39 -1.75 -3.55
CA TRP A 109 -11.83 -2.71 -4.49
C TRP A 109 -10.98 -3.79 -3.81
N TYR A 110 -10.46 -3.52 -2.60
CA TYR A 110 -9.79 -4.53 -1.75
C TYR A 110 -10.73 -5.37 -0.87
N SER A 111 -12.05 -5.25 -1.02
CA SER A 111 -13.07 -5.95 -0.19
C SER A 111 -13.30 -7.42 -0.58
N SER A 112 -12.29 -8.10 -1.14
CA SER A 112 -12.42 -9.52 -1.47
C SER A 112 -12.53 -10.37 -0.20
N ILE A 113 -13.37 -11.42 -0.25
CA ILE A 113 -13.68 -12.33 0.88
C ILE A 113 -12.38 -12.89 1.49
N GLU A 114 -11.42 -13.24 0.65
CA GLU A 114 -10.12 -13.74 1.08
C GLU A 114 -9.27 -12.69 1.83
N ASN A 115 -9.33 -11.42 1.42
CA ASN A 115 -8.63 -10.32 2.13
C ASN A 115 -9.29 -10.07 3.50
N LEU A 116 -10.61 -10.23 3.59
CA LEU A 116 -11.36 -10.10 4.84
C LEU A 116 -11.05 -11.24 5.81
N LYS A 117 -10.98 -12.49 5.32
CA LYS A 117 -10.61 -13.66 6.13
C LYS A 117 -9.20 -13.56 6.71
N LEU A 118 -8.27 -12.94 5.99
CA LEU A 118 -6.90 -12.73 6.45
C LEU A 118 -6.84 -11.76 7.65
N ARG A 119 -7.77 -10.79 7.73
CA ARG A 119 -7.91 -9.92 8.91
C ARG A 119 -8.50 -10.66 10.13
N GLU A 120 -9.36 -11.66 9.92
CA GLU A 120 -9.99 -12.35 11.04
C GLU A 120 -9.08 -13.39 11.72
N PHE A 121 -8.13 -13.97 10.97
CA PHE A 121 -7.22 -14.99 11.51
C PHE A 121 -6.01 -14.43 12.28
N ASP A 122 -5.55 -13.22 11.97
CA ASP A 122 -4.32 -12.65 12.56
C ASP A 122 -4.58 -11.81 13.83
N ILE A 123 -5.80 -11.27 13.99
CA ILE A 123 -6.15 -10.33 15.08
C ILE A 123 -6.85 -11.05 16.26
N ARG A 124 -6.92 -12.38 16.28
CA ARG A 124 -7.51 -13.16 17.38
C ARG A 124 -6.51 -14.10 18.05
N SER A 125 -5.71 -13.53 18.93
CA SER A 125 -5.20 -14.21 20.13
C SER A 125 -5.14 -13.22 21.29
N ILE A 126 -6.32 -12.88 21.82
CA ILE A 126 -6.57 -12.42 23.19
C ILE A 126 -7.92 -12.96 23.64
#